data_AF-A0A450SVJ3-F1
#
_entry.id   AF-A0A450SVJ3-F1
#
_cell.length_a   1.000
_cell.length_b   1.000
_cell.length_c   1.000
_cell.angle_alpha   90.00
_cell.angle_beta   90.00
_cell.angle_gamma   90.00
#
_symmetry.space_group_name_H-M   'P 1'
#
loop_
_entity.id
_entity.type
_entity.pdbx_description
1 polymer ?
#
loop_
_entity_poly.entity_id
_entity_poly.type
_entity_poly.pdbx_seq_one_letter_code
_entity_poly.pdbx_strand_id
1 'polypeptide(L)'
;MSKIFLSHASADNPTALAIAQWLTVNGWDEYFLDVAPERGLVAGERWQEVLKRAADCRETVFFFISPTWWDSKWCLARFLLAENLGKAVFGVMIEPTPLECSR
;
A
#
# COMPACT_ATOMS: atom_id res chain seq x y z
N MET A 1 -3.50 12.49 -13.19
CA MET A 1 -2.54 11.40 -13.42
C MET A 1 -2.69 10.42 -12.27
N SER A 2 -2.66 9.12 -12.58
CA SER A 2 -3.06 8.07 -11.64
C SER A 2 -1.87 7.70 -10.78
N LYS A 3 -1.82 8.19 -9.54
CA LYS A 3 -0.79 7.76 -8.59
C LYS A 3 -1.20 6.43 -7.97
N ILE A 4 -0.28 5.49 -7.93
CA ILE A 4 -0.48 4.19 -7.28
C ILE A 4 -0.03 4.32 -5.83
N PHE A 5 -0.85 3.94 -4.85
CA PHE A 5 -0.43 3.84 -3.46
C PHE A 5 -0.02 2.40 -3.13
N LEU A 6 1.21 2.19 -2.69
CA LEU A 6 1.72 0.88 -2.28
C LEU A 6 1.61 0.76 -0.76
N SER A 7 0.78 -0.18 -0.30
CA SER A 7 0.49 -0.44 1.11
C SER A 7 0.98 -1.83 1.50
N HIS A 8 1.86 -1.91 2.49
CA HIS A 8 2.46 -3.17 2.95
C HIS A 8 2.64 -3.17 4.46
N ALA A 9 2.86 -4.33 5.07
CA ALA A 9 3.31 -4.39 6.45
C ALA A 9 4.77 -3.94 6.51
N SER A 10 5.18 -3.23 7.56
CA SER A 10 6.56 -2.73 7.67
C SER A 10 7.63 -3.83 7.64
N ALA A 11 7.27 -5.07 7.97
CA ALA A 11 8.16 -6.24 7.82
C ALA A 11 8.49 -6.53 6.34
N ASP A 12 7.59 -6.15 5.42
CA ASP A 12 7.69 -6.43 3.98
C ASP A 12 8.37 -5.27 3.21
N ASN A 13 9.00 -4.32 3.91
CA ASN A 13 9.69 -3.17 3.28
C ASN A 13 10.64 -3.57 2.14
N PRO A 14 11.50 -4.60 2.28
CA PRO A 14 12.41 -4.99 1.20
C PRO A 14 11.66 -5.43 -0.07
N THR A 15 10.61 -6.23 0.09
CA THR A 15 9.76 -6.70 -1.00
C THR A 15 8.99 -5.56 -1.64
N ALA A 16 8.46 -4.64 -0.83
CA ALA A 16 7.74 -3.46 -1.32
C ALA A 16 8.64 -2.54 -2.16
N LEU A 17 9.89 -2.35 -1.74
CA LEU A 17 10.90 -1.60 -2.51
C LEU A 17 11.25 -2.30 -3.83
N ALA A 18 11.37 -3.63 -3.84
CA ALA A 18 11.64 -4.39 -5.06
C ALA A 18 10.48 -4.26 -6.06
N ILE A 19 9.23 -4.33 -5.60
CA ILE A 19 8.05 -4.14 -6.45
C ILE A 19 7.97 -2.70 -6.99
N ALA A 20 8.30 -1.71 -6.17
CA ALA A 20 8.36 -0.31 -6.60
C ALA A 20 9.40 -0.07 -7.70
N GLN A 21 10.59 -0.68 -7.56
CA GLN A 21 11.61 -0.66 -8.61
C GLN A 21 11.10 -1.35 -9.90
N TRP A 22 10.43 -2.50 -9.75
CA TRP A 22 9.83 -3.20 -10.89
C TRP A 22 8.76 -2.35 -11.59
N LEU A 23 7.88 -1.68 -10.86
CA LEU A 23 6.89 -0.75 -11.42
C LEU A 23 7.56 0.35 -12.25
N THR A 24 8.60 0.97 -11.70
CA THR A 24 9.39 2.01 -12.39
C THR A 24 9.97 1.51 -13.71
N VAL A 25 10.61 0.33 -13.69
CA VAL A 25 11.21 -0.29 -14.89
C VAL A 25 10.15 -0.58 -15.96
N ASN A 26 8.91 -0.84 -15.56
CA ASN A 26 7.79 -1.10 -16.46
C ASN A 26 6.99 0.16 -16.85
N GLY A 27 7.51 1.36 -16.56
CA GLY A 27 6.90 2.63 -16.95
C GLY A 27 5.81 3.15 -16.00
N TRP A 28 5.73 2.60 -14.79
CA TRP A 28 4.82 3.04 -13.72
C TRP A 28 5.63 3.76 -12.63
N ASP A 29 6.09 4.97 -12.91
CA ASP A 29 6.91 5.78 -12.01
C ASP A 29 6.09 6.70 -11.09
N GLU A 30 4.81 6.87 -11.35
CA GLU A 30 3.88 7.62 -10.50
C GLU A 30 3.29 6.75 -9.37
N TYR A 31 4.09 6.47 -8.34
CA TYR A 31 3.62 5.78 -7.14
C TYR A 31 4.07 6.45 -5.84
N PHE A 32 3.32 6.15 -4.78
CA PHE A 32 3.64 6.49 -3.40
C PHE A 32 3.98 5.21 -2.64
N LEU A 33 5.13 5.20 -1.95
CA LEU A 33 5.57 4.11 -1.09
C LEU A 33 6.13 4.71 0.19
N ASP A 34 5.48 4.44 1.34
CA ASP A 34 5.79 5.09 2.61
C ASP A 34 7.27 4.98 3.05
N VAL A 35 7.95 3.89 2.70
CA VAL A 35 9.36 3.63 3.04
C VAL A 35 10.38 4.07 1.97
N ALA A 36 9.93 4.62 0.83
CA ALA A 36 10.85 5.10 -0.18
C ALA A 36 11.53 6.41 0.29
N PRO A 37 12.87 6.47 0.35
CA PRO A 37 13.58 7.63 0.90
C PRO A 37 13.36 8.94 0.13
N GLU A 38 13.02 8.86 -1.17
CA GLU A 38 12.77 10.04 -2.02
C GLU A 38 11.28 10.31 -2.30
N ARG A 39 10.40 9.34 -2.01
CA ARG A 39 8.99 9.32 -2.47
C ARG A 39 7.99 8.88 -1.39
N GLY A 40 8.47 8.67 -0.17
CA GLY A 40 7.70 8.16 0.95
C GLY A 40 7.30 9.21 1.97
N LEU A 41 6.80 8.75 3.12
CA LEU A 41 6.40 9.63 4.21
C LEU A 41 7.65 10.19 4.88
N VAL A 42 7.67 11.51 5.11
CA VAL A 42 8.60 12.09 6.08
C VAL A 42 8.27 11.49 7.45
N ALA A 43 9.28 11.07 8.22
CA ALA A 43 9.08 10.52 9.55
C ALA A 43 8.21 11.45 10.41
N GLY A 44 7.03 10.97 10.82
CA GLY A 44 6.04 11.74 11.59
C GLY A 44 4.80 12.20 10.81
N GLU A 45 4.76 12.03 9.49
CA GLU A 45 3.58 12.37 8.69
C GLU A 45 2.46 11.32 8.87
N ARG A 46 1.24 11.78 9.17
CA ARG A 46 0.09 10.90 9.38
C ARG A 46 -0.35 10.31 8.04
N TRP A 47 -0.03 9.03 7.82
CA TRP A 47 -0.53 8.23 6.69
C TRP A 47 -2.04 8.39 6.42
N GLN A 48 -2.88 8.67 7.44
CA GLN A 48 -4.31 8.96 7.27
C GLN A 48 -4.57 10.24 6.50
N GLU A 49 -3.77 11.29 6.76
CA GLU A 49 -3.87 12.56 6.07
C GLU A 49 -3.33 12.44 4.64
N VAL A 50 -2.31 11.61 4.43
CA VAL A 50 -1.81 11.28 3.08
C VAL A 50 -2.83 10.47 2.30
N LEU A 51 -3.45 9.44 2.88
CA LEU A 51 -4.54 8.70 2.23
C LEU A 51 -5.76 9.59 1.96
N LYS A 52 -6.07 10.55 2.85
CA LYS A 52 -7.14 11.53 2.63
C LYS A 52 -6.80 12.54 1.53
N ARG A 53 -5.56 13.01 1.42
CA ARG A 53 -5.13 13.88 0.31
C ARG A 53 -5.07 13.12 -1.02
N ALA A 54 -4.61 11.88 -0.97
CA ALA A 54 -4.74 10.91 -2.06
C ALA A 54 -6.21 10.58 -2.34
N ALA A 55 -7.14 10.85 -1.42
CA ALA A 55 -8.57 10.61 -1.61
C ALA A 55 -9.17 11.42 -2.76
N ASP A 56 -8.74 12.66 -2.89
CA ASP A 56 -9.24 13.62 -3.89
C ASP A 56 -8.73 13.34 -5.30
N CYS A 57 -7.62 12.60 -5.43
CA CYS A 57 -7.13 12.08 -6.70
C CYS A 57 -7.64 10.65 -6.88
N ARG A 58 -8.12 10.24 -8.06
CA ARG A 58 -8.56 8.84 -8.33
C ARG A 58 -7.36 7.89 -8.40
N GLU A 59 -6.73 7.69 -7.25
CA GLU A 59 -5.50 6.94 -7.03
C GLU A 59 -5.86 5.51 -6.58
N THR A 60 -5.23 4.55 -7.26
CA THR A 60 -5.42 3.11 -7.04
C THR A 60 -4.52 2.66 -5.89
N VAL A 61 -5.00 1.77 -5.02
CA VAL A 61 -4.26 1.28 -3.85
C VAL A 61 -3.91 -0.20 -4.03
N PHE A 62 -2.63 -0.52 -3.97
CA PHE A 62 -2.13 -1.90 -3.98
C PHE A 62 -1.81 -2.30 -2.53
N PHE A 63 -2.42 -3.39 -2.06
CA PHE A 63 -2.08 -3.99 -0.78
C PHE A 63 -1.23 -5.24 -1.01
N PHE A 64 -0.01 -5.23 -0.48
CA PHE A 64 0.87 -6.38 -0.50
C PHE A 64 0.48 -7.32 0.64
N ILE A 65 -0.13 -8.44 0.27
CA ILE A 65 -0.70 -9.43 1.18
C ILE A 65 0.37 -10.46 1.52
N SER A 66 0.70 -10.52 2.79
CA SER A 66 1.61 -11.45 3.46
C SER A 66 0.97 -11.91 4.78
N PRO A 67 1.50 -12.94 5.46
CA PRO A 67 1.09 -13.28 6.83
C PRO A 67 1.23 -12.11 7.79
N THR A 68 2.28 -11.29 7.66
CA THR A 68 2.51 -10.12 8.54
C THR A 68 1.49 -9.00 8.28
N TRP A 69 1.07 -8.81 7.03
CA TRP A 69 -0.07 -7.97 6.68
C TRP A 69 -1.38 -8.50 7.26
N TRP A 70 -1.56 -9.83 7.22
CA TRP A 70 -2.71 -10.53 7.79
C TRP A 70 -2.76 -10.54 9.32
N ASP A 71 -1.67 -10.29 10.02
CA ASP A 71 -1.70 -10.12 11.48
C ASP A 71 -1.76 -8.64 11.90
N SER A 72 -1.51 -7.72 10.95
CA SER A 72 -1.46 -6.30 11.25
C SER A 72 -2.84 -5.64 11.25
N LYS A 73 -3.33 -5.30 12.45
CA LYS A 73 -4.53 -4.44 12.64
C LYS A 73 -4.41 -3.10 11.91
N TRP A 74 -3.19 -2.61 11.75
CA TRP A 74 -2.90 -1.37 11.02
C TRP A 74 -3.10 -1.51 9.52
N CYS A 75 -2.63 -2.62 8.94
CA CYS A 75 -2.87 -2.94 7.53
C CYS A 75 -4.36 -3.11 7.26
N LEU A 76 -5.08 -3.78 8.15
CA LEU A 76 -6.54 -3.91 8.06
C LEU A 76 -7.24 -2.54 8.14
N ALA A 77 -6.86 -1.67 9.07
CA ALA A 77 -7.43 -0.33 9.18
C ALA A 77 -7.19 0.52 7.91
N ARG A 78 -6.00 0.40 7.29
CA ARG A 78 -5.69 1.05 6.01
C ARG A 78 -6.57 0.54 4.88
N PHE A 79 -6.78 -0.78 4.81
CA PHE A 79 -7.67 -1.40 3.83
C PHE A 79 -9.12 -0.89 3.99
N LEU A 80 -9.67 -0.97 5.20
CA LEU A 80 -11.02 -0.50 5.47
C LEU A 80 -11.21 1.00 5.19
N LEU A 81 -10.19 1.82 5.44
CA LEU A 81 -10.22 3.24 5.09
C LEU A 81 -10.24 3.45 3.57
N ALA A 82 -9.41 2.72 2.82
CA ALA A 82 -9.38 2.81 1.35
C ALA A 82 -10.72 2.37 0.74
N GLU A 83 -11.30 1.28 1.24
CA GLU A 83 -12.64 0.81 0.86
C GLU A 83 -13.72 1.86 1.16
N ASN A 84 -13.71 2.43 2.38
CA ASN A 84 -14.69 3.46 2.79
C ASN A 84 -14.56 4.75 1.96
N LEU A 85 -13.35 5.09 1.49
CA LEU A 85 -13.12 6.22 0.59
C LEU A 85 -13.45 5.90 -0.88
N GLY A 86 -13.95 4.69 -1.19
CA GLY A 86 -14.33 4.28 -2.53
C GLY A 86 -13.15 4.16 -3.49
N LYS A 87 -11.97 3.78 -2.97
CA LYS A 87 -10.76 3.62 -3.79
C LYS A 87 -10.78 2.34 -4.59
N ALA A 88 -10.11 2.35 -5.74
CA ALA A 88 -9.81 1.14 -6.48
C ALA A 88 -8.72 0.37 -5.72
N VAL A 89 -9.08 -0.79 -5.16
CA VAL A 89 -8.18 -1.60 -4.33
C VAL A 89 -7.76 -2.86 -5.09
N PHE A 90 -6.46 -3.16 -5.08
CA PHE A 90 -5.87 -4.38 -5.62
C PHE A 90 -5.07 -5.10 -4.54
N GLY A 91 -5.44 -6.34 -4.25
CA GLY A 91 -4.64 -7.23 -3.40
C GLY A 91 -3.58 -7.94 -4.24
N VAL A 92 -2.31 -7.80 -3.85
CA VAL A 92 -1.18 -8.50 -4.47
C VAL A 92 -0.61 -9.44 -3.43
N MET A 93 -0.78 -10.74 -3.63
CA MET A 93 -0.20 -11.74 -2.74
C MET A 93 1.31 -11.82 -2.98
N ILE A 94 2.10 -11.39 -1.99
CA ILE A 94 3.57 -11.42 -2.05
C ILE A 94 4.14 -12.64 -1.30
N GLU A 95 3.37 -13.21 -0.38
CA GLU A 95 3.68 -14.46 0.31
C GLU A 95 2.40 -15.30 0.46
N PRO A 96 2.50 -16.65 0.46
CA PRO A 96 1.36 -17.51 0.70
C PRO A 96 0.66 -17.14 2.01
N THR A 97 -0.55 -16.61 1.89
CA THR A 97 -1.34 -16.13 3.01
C THR A 97 -2.67 -16.89 3.00
N PRO A 98 -3.07 -17.53 4.11
CA PRO A 98 -4.35 -18.22 4.17
C PRO A 98 -5.50 -17.23 3.92
N LEU A 99 -6.22 -17.41 2.82
CA LEU A 99 -7.46 -16.67 2.54
C LEU A 99 -8.67 -17.28 3.25
N GLU A 100 -8.50 -18.52 3.75
CA GLU A 100 -9.53 -19.32 4.41
C GLU A 100 -9.25 -19.38 5.92
N CYS A 101 -9.63 -18.33 6.64
CA CYS A 101 -10.07 -18.43 8.03
C CYS A 101 -10.69 -17.08 8.43
N SER A 102 -11.87 -17.12 9.05
CA SER A 102 -12.55 -15.95 9.59
C SER A 102 -11.57 -15.11 10.42
N ARG A 103 -11.35 -13.86 10.02
CA ARG A 103 -10.58 -12.86 10.77
C ARG A 103 -11.49 -12.09 11.73
#